data_AF-A0A3D3RDQ6-F1
#
_entry.id   AF-A0A3D3RDQ6-F1
#
_cell.length_a   1.000
_cell.length_b   1.000
_cell.length_c   1.000
_cell.angle_alpha   90.00
_cell.angle_beta   90.00
_cell.angle_gamma   90.00
#
_symmetry.space_group_name_H-M   'P 1'
#
loop_
_entity.id
_entity.type
_entity.pdbx_description
1 polymer ?
#
loop_
_entity_poly.entity_id
_entity_poly.type
_entity_poly.pdbx_seq_one_letter_code
_entity_poly.pdbx_strand_id
1 'polypeptide(L)'
;MAILLILGIFYFLCIHGFLFANAANTELLAIYEVAEVGGSLSELDEKVDRLPQSWITTYSSQDTRIFSAPLQFGASEWILRIKAEDGLITCVRIHTSDSIRFHPQAAPPDKGSCSLESY
;
A
#
# COMPACT_ATOMS: atom_id res chain seq x y z
N MET A 1 30.47 25.77 4.21
CA MET A 1 30.64 24.43 4.81
C MET A 1 29.34 23.93 5.44
N ALA A 2 28.77 24.59 6.46
CA ALA A 2 27.53 24.13 7.11
C ALA A 2 26.33 23.99 6.15
N ILE A 3 26.15 24.92 5.22
CA ILE A 3 25.06 24.87 4.23
C ILE A 3 25.17 23.65 3.30
N LEU A 4 26.39 23.28 2.87
CA LEU A 4 26.61 22.10 2.02
C LEU A 4 26.35 20.79 2.78
N LEU A 5 26.68 20.75 4.08
CA LEU A 5 26.35 19.61 4.95
C LEU A 5 24.83 19.46 5.13
N ILE A 6 24.11 20.56 5.35
CA ILE A 6 22.64 20.55 5.48
C ILE A 6 21.99 20.09 4.17
N LEU A 7 22.46 20.61 3.02
CA LEU A 7 21.98 20.18 1.71
C LEU A 7 22.28 18.70 1.45
N GLY A 8 23.47 18.21 1.85
CA GLY A 8 23.84 16.81 1.74
C GLY A 8 22.94 15.89 2.57
N ILE A 9 22.62 16.28 3.81
CA ILE A 9 21.69 15.52 4.68
C ILE A 9 20.29 15.51 4.07
N PHE A 10 19.80 16.67 3.61
CA PHE A 10 18.47 16.76 3.00
C PHE A 10 18.37 15.89 1.75
N TYR A 11 19.37 15.96 0.87
CA TYR A 11 19.43 15.13 -0.33
C TYR A 11 19.46 13.64 -0.01
N PHE A 12 20.27 13.24 0.97
CA PHE A 12 20.33 11.85 1.44
C PHE A 12 18.97 11.36 1.95
N LEU A 13 18.29 12.16 2.78
CA LEU A 13 16.96 11.83 3.31
C LEU A 13 15.92 11.68 2.20
N CYS A 14 15.89 12.60 1.23
CA CYS A 14 14.95 12.51 0.10
C CYS A 14 15.20 11.28 -0.78
N ILE A 15 16.46 10.95 -1.09
CA ILE A 15 16.77 9.78 -1.92
C ILE A 15 16.44 8.48 -1.21
N HIS A 16 16.84 8.35 0.05
CA HIS A 16 16.52 7.15 0.81
C HIS A 16 15.01 6.98 0.97
N GLY A 17 14.30 8.06 1.26
CA GLY A 17 12.84 8.04 1.33
C GLY A 17 12.20 7.60 0.01
N PHE A 18 12.67 8.12 -1.13
CA PHE A 18 12.17 7.74 -2.45
C PHE A 18 12.43 6.27 -2.80
N LEU A 19 13.65 5.75 -2.55
CA LEU A 19 13.98 4.35 -2.82
C LEU A 19 13.14 3.41 -1.96
N PHE A 20 12.96 3.74 -0.68
CA PHE A 20 12.17 2.95 0.26
C PHE A 20 10.69 2.94 -0.13
N ALA A 21 10.14 4.10 -0.50
CA ALA A 21 8.76 4.21 -0.96
C ALA A 21 8.53 3.37 -2.24
N ASN A 22 9.48 3.38 -3.19
CA ASN A 22 9.37 2.53 -4.38
C ASN A 22 9.44 1.03 -4.06
N ALA A 23 10.31 0.62 -3.14
CA ALA A 23 10.38 -0.77 -2.70
C ALA A 23 9.06 -1.21 -2.04
N ALA A 24 8.52 -0.41 -1.12
CA ALA A 24 7.23 -0.66 -0.49
C ALA A 24 6.08 -0.69 -1.51
N ASN A 25 6.03 0.27 -2.43
CA ASN A 25 5.02 0.29 -3.50
C ASN A 25 5.12 -0.96 -4.39
N THR A 26 6.32 -1.47 -4.65
CA THR A 26 6.50 -2.71 -5.41
C THR A 26 5.92 -3.92 -4.67
N GLU A 27 6.13 -4.02 -3.35
CA GLU A 27 5.52 -5.07 -2.53
C GLU A 27 3.98 -4.95 -2.49
N LEU A 28 3.45 -3.73 -2.34
CA LEU A 28 2.00 -3.49 -2.40
C LEU A 28 1.42 -3.89 -3.76
N LEU A 29 2.12 -3.60 -4.85
CA LEU A 29 1.69 -3.98 -6.20
C LEU A 29 1.67 -5.50 -6.38
N ALA A 30 2.65 -6.23 -5.86
CA ALA A 30 2.65 -7.69 -5.90
C ALA A 30 1.43 -8.30 -5.17
N ILE A 31 1.05 -7.74 -4.01
CA ILE A 31 -0.16 -8.15 -3.29
C ILE A 31 -1.41 -7.77 -4.08
N TYR A 32 -1.45 -6.57 -4.65
CA TYR A 32 -2.55 -6.12 -5.49
C TYR A 32 -2.77 -7.05 -6.69
N GLU A 33 -1.70 -7.53 -7.33
CA GLU A 33 -1.77 -8.40 -8.50
C GLU A 33 -2.46 -9.73 -8.17
N VAL A 34 -2.12 -10.36 -7.05
CA VAL A 34 -2.73 -11.64 -6.62
C VAL A 34 -4.12 -11.50 -6.02
N ALA A 35 -4.53 -10.28 -5.64
CA ALA A 35 -5.85 -10.00 -5.11
C ALA A 35 -6.89 -9.87 -6.23
N GLU A 36 -7.78 -10.86 -6.32
CA GLU A 36 -8.81 -10.93 -7.35
C GLU A 36 -10.20 -10.78 -6.74
N VAL A 37 -11.04 -9.95 -7.35
CA VAL A 37 -12.43 -9.78 -6.94
C VAL A 37 -13.21 -11.07 -7.21
N GLY A 38 -13.98 -11.52 -6.22
CA GLY A 38 -14.63 -12.83 -6.21
C GLY A 38 -13.74 -13.96 -5.71
N GLY A 39 -12.43 -13.72 -5.52
CA GLY A 39 -11.51 -14.67 -4.91
C GLY A 39 -11.72 -14.81 -3.40
N SER A 40 -11.28 -15.93 -2.83
CA SER A 40 -11.35 -16.16 -1.38
C SER A 40 -10.32 -15.29 -0.63
N LEU A 41 -10.74 -14.67 0.47
CA LEU A 41 -9.84 -13.92 1.35
C LEU A 41 -8.81 -14.84 2.02
N SER A 42 -9.17 -16.08 2.34
CA SER A 42 -8.22 -17.04 2.92
C SER A 42 -7.15 -17.47 1.92
N GLU A 43 -7.52 -17.67 0.66
CA GLU A 43 -6.58 -18.00 -0.41
C GLU A 43 -5.64 -16.82 -0.70
N LEU A 44 -6.16 -15.59 -0.62
CA LEU A 44 -5.33 -14.40 -0.68
C LEU A 44 -4.28 -14.40 0.44
N ASP A 45 -4.69 -14.63 1.69
CA ASP A 45 -3.75 -14.66 2.83
C ASP A 45 -2.62 -15.68 2.59
N GLU A 46 -2.95 -16.88 2.12
CA GLU A 46 -1.95 -17.91 1.77
C GLU A 46 -0.98 -17.47 0.65
N LYS A 47 -1.46 -16.71 -0.34
CA LYS A 47 -0.62 -16.15 -1.42
C LYS A 47 0.27 -15.04 -0.89
N VAL A 48 -0.28 -14.16 -0.06
CA VAL A 48 0.43 -13.00 0.52
C VAL A 48 1.55 -13.45 1.45
N ASP A 49 1.35 -14.51 2.23
CA ASP A 49 2.38 -15.09 3.11
C ASP A 49 3.65 -15.56 2.37
N ARG A 50 3.56 -15.77 1.05
CA ARG A 50 4.69 -16.17 0.20
C ARG A 50 5.38 -15.00 -0.48
N LEU A 51 4.82 -13.79 -0.38
CA LEU A 51 5.38 -12.58 -1.00
C LEU A 51 6.36 -11.88 -0.06
N PRO A 52 7.32 -11.11 -0.60
CA PRO A 52 8.16 -10.23 0.20
C PRO A 52 7.29 -9.14 0.86
N GLN A 53 7.48 -8.94 2.17
CA GLN A 53 6.78 -7.93 2.97
C GLN A 53 7.76 -7.18 3.88
N SER A 54 8.99 -6.93 3.41
CA SER A 54 10.06 -6.35 4.25
C SER A 54 9.90 -4.86 4.47
N TRP A 55 9.10 -4.20 3.63
CA TRP A 55 8.99 -2.74 3.57
C TRP A 55 7.57 -2.23 3.84
N ILE A 56 6.64 -3.13 4.17
CA ILE A 56 5.24 -2.80 4.43
C ILE A 56 4.81 -3.26 5.82
N THR A 57 3.77 -2.65 6.34
CA THR A 57 3.06 -3.09 7.54
C THR A 57 1.70 -3.67 7.17
N THR A 58 1.29 -4.71 7.90
CA THR A 58 0.04 -5.43 7.63
C THR A 58 -0.90 -5.30 8.82
N TYR A 59 -2.17 -5.01 8.53
CA TYR A 59 -3.26 -5.05 9.47
C TYR A 59 -4.40 -5.90 8.91
N SER A 60 -4.84 -6.86 9.70
CA SER A 60 -5.90 -7.80 9.32
C SER A 60 -7.05 -7.74 10.31
N SER A 61 -8.27 -7.59 9.78
CA SER A 61 -9.54 -7.72 10.50
C SER A 61 -10.40 -8.76 9.78
N GLN A 62 -11.49 -9.24 10.36
CA GLN A 62 -12.31 -10.33 9.80
C GLN A 62 -12.52 -10.23 8.28
N ASP A 63 -13.01 -9.08 7.81
CA ASP A 63 -13.41 -8.85 6.42
C ASP A 63 -12.52 -7.82 5.69
N THR A 64 -11.35 -7.50 6.25
CA THR A 64 -10.49 -6.46 5.70
C THR A 64 -9.01 -6.80 5.88
N ARG A 65 -8.23 -6.52 4.84
CA ARG A 65 -6.76 -6.49 4.89
C ARG A 65 -6.29 -5.10 4.50
N ILE A 66 -5.35 -4.57 5.26
CA ILE A 66 -4.72 -3.29 4.99
C ILE A 66 -3.22 -3.51 4.98
N PHE A 67 -2.57 -3.07 3.91
CA PHE A 67 -1.13 -3.06 3.77
C PHE A 67 -0.69 -1.63 3.53
N SER A 68 0.30 -1.16 4.30
CA SER A 68 0.76 0.23 4.22
C SER A 68 2.27 0.33 4.08
N ALA A 69 2.72 1.21 3.19
CA ALA A 69 4.09 1.67 3.18
C ALA A 69 4.33 2.62 4.38
N PRO A 70 5.51 2.59 5.02
CA PRO A 70 5.83 3.51 6.12
C PRO A 70 6.05 4.94 5.63
N LEU A 71 5.93 5.90 6.56
CA LEU A 71 6.16 7.32 6.30
C LEU A 71 7.59 7.58 5.86
N GLN A 72 7.75 8.13 4.66
CA GLN A 72 9.04 8.50 4.11
C GLN A 72 9.05 9.97 3.70
N PHE A 73 10.15 10.65 4.00
CA PHE A 73 10.29 12.06 3.71
C PHE A 73 10.30 12.31 2.19
N GLY A 74 9.33 13.09 1.71
CA GLY A 74 9.21 13.43 0.29
C GLY A 74 8.50 12.39 -0.58
N ALA A 75 7.83 11.40 0.00
CA ALA A 75 7.03 10.40 -0.73
C ALA A 75 5.60 10.30 -0.19
N SER A 76 4.63 10.07 -1.08
CA SER A 76 3.25 9.79 -0.69
C SER A 76 3.13 8.34 -0.22
N GLU A 77 2.60 8.14 0.99
CA GLU A 77 2.38 6.81 1.55
C GLU A 77 1.22 6.11 0.85
N TRP A 78 1.51 4.97 0.23
CA TRP A 78 0.47 4.14 -0.37
C TRP A 78 -0.09 3.17 0.66
N ILE A 79 -1.41 2.99 0.60
CA ILE A 79 -2.16 2.04 1.40
C ILE A 79 -2.99 1.19 0.46
N LEU A 80 -2.70 -0.11 0.43
CA LEU A 80 -3.53 -1.11 -0.21
C LEU A 80 -4.59 -1.58 0.78
N ARG A 81 -5.86 -1.42 0.42
CA ARG A 81 -7.00 -1.90 1.20
C ARG A 81 -7.77 -2.92 0.39
N ILE A 82 -8.03 -4.05 1.03
CA ILE A 82 -8.80 -5.17 0.48
C ILE A 82 -9.98 -5.41 1.40
N LYS A 83 -11.18 -5.36 0.86
CA LYS A 83 -12.42 -5.69 1.56
C LYS A 83 -12.97 -6.99 1.02
N ALA A 84 -13.54 -7.79 1.91
CA ALA A 84 -14.30 -8.97 1.57
C ALA A 84 -15.70 -8.89 2.18
N GLU A 85 -16.62 -9.65 1.61
CA GLU A 85 -17.95 -9.91 2.18
C GLU A 85 -18.17 -11.42 2.06
N ASP A 86 -18.65 -12.05 3.13
CA ASP A 86 -18.82 -13.51 3.21
C ASP A 86 -17.56 -14.30 2.80
N GLY A 87 -16.38 -13.76 3.12
CA GLY A 87 -15.07 -14.37 2.80
C GLY A 87 -14.63 -14.19 1.34
N LEU A 88 -15.39 -13.49 0.51
CA LEU A 88 -15.06 -13.22 -0.90
C LEU A 88 -14.65 -11.77 -1.08
N ILE A 89 -13.55 -11.54 -1.81
CA ILE A 89 -13.00 -10.21 -2.05
C ILE A 89 -13.98 -9.40 -2.92
N THR A 90 -14.43 -8.25 -2.43
CA THR A 90 -15.37 -7.36 -3.14
C THR A 90 -14.68 -6.09 -3.65
N CYS A 91 -13.59 -5.67 -3.01
CA CYS A 91 -12.85 -4.47 -3.37
C CYS A 91 -11.36 -4.64 -3.08
N VAL A 92 -10.53 -4.23 -4.04
CA VAL A 92 -9.08 -4.09 -3.90
C VAL A 92 -8.71 -2.69 -4.37
N ARG A 93 -8.11 -1.87 -3.51
CA ARG A 93 -7.81 -0.49 -3.86
C ARG A 93 -6.53 0.04 -3.26
N ILE A 94 -5.89 0.96 -3.97
CA ILE A 94 -4.74 1.69 -3.45
C ILE A 94 -5.13 3.16 -3.28
N HIS A 95 -4.85 3.70 -2.11
CA HIS A 95 -5.09 5.10 -1.77
C HIS A 95 -3.92 5.68 -0.97
N THR A 96 -3.88 6.99 -0.74
CA THR A 96 -2.88 7.59 0.16
C THR A 96 -3.34 7.63 1.61
N SER A 97 -2.41 7.80 2.55
CA SER A 97 -2.74 8.00 3.97
C SER A 97 -3.57 9.26 4.22
N ASP A 98 -3.35 10.32 3.44
CA ASP A 98 -4.10 11.58 3.53
C ASP A 98 -5.60 11.40 3.31
N SER A 99 -5.99 10.49 2.41
CA SER A 99 -7.39 10.23 2.13
C SER A 99 -7.63 8.90 1.43
N ILE A 100 -8.62 8.16 1.93
CA ILE A 100 -9.18 6.99 1.24
C ILE A 100 -9.78 7.33 -0.14
N ARG A 101 -10.04 8.62 -0.42
CA ARG A 101 -10.56 9.06 -1.73
C ARG A 101 -9.45 9.40 -2.72
N PHE A 102 -8.22 9.60 -2.24
CA PHE A 102 -7.13 10.00 -3.11
C PHE A 102 -6.41 8.77 -3.64
N HIS A 103 -6.53 8.57 -4.95
CA HIS A 103 -5.85 7.51 -5.67
C HIS A 103 -4.50 8.03 -6.18
N PRO A 104 -3.35 7.41 -5.83
CA PRO A 104 -2.06 7.82 -6.36
C PRO A 104 -2.04 7.71 -7.89
N GLN A 105 -1.48 8.71 -8.58
CA GLN A 105 -1.47 8.73 -10.05
C GLN A 105 -0.77 7.53 -10.69
N ALA A 106 0.25 6.98 -10.01
CA ALA A 106 1.01 5.83 -10.51
C ALA A 106 0.46 4.47 -10.05
N ALA A 107 -0.60 4.45 -9.23
CA ALA A 107 -1.21 3.19 -8.79
C ALA A 107 -2.13 2.62 -9.89
N PRO A 108 -2.29 1.28 -9.96
CA PRO A 108 -3.26 0.63 -10.83
C PRO A 108 -4.69 0.93 -10.37
N PRO A 109 -5.68 0.92 -11.29
CA PRO A 109 -7.07 1.24 -10.94
C PRO A 109 -7.66 0.31 -9.89
N ASP A 110 -8.62 0.80 -9.11
CA ASP A 110 -9.33 0.00 -8.12
C ASP A 110 -10.05 -1.20 -8.78
N LYS A 111 -10.03 -2.38 -8.13
CA LYS A 111 -10.78 -3.57 -8.57
C LYS A 111 -12.08 -3.68 -7.77
N GLY A 112 -13.19 -3.94 -8.47
CA GLY A 112 -14.48 -4.24 -7.85
C GLY A 112 -15.26 -3.01 -7.38
N SER A 113 -16.28 -3.24 -6.56
CA SER A 113 -17.17 -2.18 -6.05
C SER A 113 -16.67 -1.65 -4.71
N CYS A 114 -15.73 -0.72 -4.76
CA CYS A 114 -15.21 -0.07 -3.56
C CYS A 114 -16.20 0.97 -3.01
N SER A 115 -17.07 0.58 -2.08
CA SER A 115 -17.92 1.53 -1.37
C SER A 115 -17.06 2.45 -0.49
N LEU A 116 -17.24 3.76 -0.67
CA LEU A 116 -16.59 4.81 0.13
C LEU A 116 -17.32 4.97 1.47
N GLU A 117 -17.51 3.90 2.23
CA GLU A 117 -17.99 4.03 3.59
C GLU A 117 -16.84 4.48 4.49
N SER A 118 -16.96 5.72 4.94
CA SER A 118 -16.21 6.35 6.01
C SER A 118 -16.54 5.67 7.33
N TYR A 119 -15.52 5.14 8.01
CA TYR A 119 -15.57 4.97 9.46
C TYR A 119 -15.36 6.33 10.13
#